data_AF-A0AAW0VTG1-F1
#
_entry.id   AF-A0AAW0VTG1-F1
#
_cell.length_a   1.000
_cell.length_b   1.000
_cell.length_c   1.000
_cell.angle_alpha   90.00
_cell.angle_beta   90.00
_cell.angle_gamma   90.00
#
_symmetry.space_group_name_H-M   'P 1'
#
loop_
_entity.id
_entity.type
_entity.pdbx_description
1 polymer ?
#
loop_
_entity_poly.entity_id
_entity_poly.type
_entity_poly.pdbx_seq_one_letter_code
_entity_poly.pdbx_strand_id
1 'polypeptide(L)'
;MKVSFQLEPDYINQVHEIYKDLTQDDMMKRCIQGRTQNPNESLHQRIWSYCNKALYKNKWQVDFAVSHAIADYNVGYERSCLDIRLGYGRSSLNQKRLMAMDKKMQRPKARRSKKRKSVVDTSYEAGGH
;
A
#
# COMPACT_ATOMS: atom_id res chain seq x y z
N MET A 1 16.49 23.71 -25.10
CA MET A 1 17.65 22.78 -24.99
C MET A 1 17.11 21.36 -24.82
N LYS A 2 17.09 20.53 -25.88
CA LYS A 2 16.59 19.14 -25.79
C LYS A 2 17.64 18.25 -25.11
N VAL A 3 17.46 17.97 -23.83
CA VAL A 3 18.24 16.96 -23.13
C VAL A 3 17.62 15.60 -23.44
N SER A 4 18.17 14.88 -24.42
CA SER A 4 17.82 13.49 -24.65
C SER A 4 18.63 12.60 -23.71
N PHE A 5 18.00 12.10 -22.65
CA PHE A 5 18.57 11.03 -21.84
C PHE A 5 18.42 9.72 -22.62
N GLN A 6 19.43 9.38 -23.41
CA GLN A 6 19.55 8.03 -23.98
C GLN A 6 20.27 7.16 -22.96
N LEU A 7 19.54 6.24 -22.35
CA LEU A 7 20.12 5.18 -21.54
C LEU A 7 20.92 4.25 -22.46
N GLU A 8 22.07 3.80 -21.98
CA GLU A 8 22.85 2.76 -22.65
C GLU A 8 21.97 1.51 -22.86
N PRO A 9 22.00 0.86 -24.04
CA PRO A 9 21.16 -0.30 -24.38
C PRO A 9 21.13 -1.41 -23.32
N ASP A 10 22.23 -1.64 -22.60
CA ASP A 10 22.27 -2.62 -21.51
C ASP A 10 21.36 -2.23 -20.34
N TYR A 11 21.31 -0.96 -19.97
CA TYR A 11 20.40 -0.47 -18.92
C TYR A 11 18.95 -0.50 -19.40
N ILE A 12 18.70 -0.23 -20.68
CA ILE A 12 17.36 -0.35 -21.27
C ILE A 12 16.86 -1.80 -21.14
N ASN A 13 17.71 -2.78 -21.47
CA ASN A 13 17.37 -4.18 -21.34
C ASN A 13 17.08 -4.57 -19.88
N GLN A 14 17.90 -4.11 -18.92
CA GLN A 14 17.66 -4.36 -17.49
C GLN A 14 16.34 -3.77 -17.01
N VAL A 15 16.06 -2.50 -17.36
CA VAL A 15 14.80 -1.83 -16.98
C VAL A 15 13.60 -2.52 -17.63
N HIS A 16 13.74 -2.99 -18.87
CA HIS A 16 12.69 -3.68 -19.60
C HIS A 16 12.35 -5.03 -18.96
N GLU A 17 13.34 -5.81 -18.52
CA GLU A 17 13.09 -7.06 -17.78
C GLU A 17 12.39 -6.80 -16.44
N ILE A 18 12.81 -5.77 -15.69
CA ILE A 18 12.10 -5.35 -14.47
C ILE A 18 10.65 -4.96 -14.78
N TYR A 19 10.42 -4.23 -15.87
CA TYR A 19 9.08 -3.84 -16.29
C TYR A 19 8.22 -5.05 -16.63
N LYS A 20 8.76 -6.04 -17.36
CA LYS A 20 8.06 -7.30 -17.65
C LYS A 20 7.67 -8.06 -16.39
N ASP A 21 8.58 -8.15 -15.41
CA ASP A 21 8.32 -8.83 -14.14
C ASP A 21 7.21 -8.13 -13.34
N LEU A 22 7.25 -6.79 -13.27
CA LEU A 22 6.26 -5.99 -12.56
C LEU A 22 4.88 -6.02 -13.23
N THR A 23 4.84 -6.21 -14.55
CA THR A 23 3.61 -6.26 -15.34
C THR A 23 3.02 -7.66 -15.52
N GLN A 24 3.68 -8.70 -14.99
CA GLN A 24 3.12 -10.05 -14.97
C GLN A 24 1.75 -10.06 -14.28
N ASP A 25 0.80 -10.80 -14.84
CA ASP A 25 -0.56 -10.88 -14.33
C ASP A 25 -0.62 -11.30 -12.86
N ASP A 26 0.28 -12.16 -12.41
CA ASP A 26 0.31 -12.63 -11.02
C ASP A 26 0.79 -11.56 -10.04
N MET A 27 1.68 -10.66 -10.48
CA MET A 27 2.08 -9.46 -9.72
C MET A 27 0.97 -8.42 -9.73
N MET A 28 0.31 -8.22 -10.87
CA MET A 28 -0.78 -7.27 -11.02
C MET A 28 -2.03 -7.68 -10.22
N LYS A 29 -2.36 -8.97 -10.18
CA LYS A 29 -3.48 -9.53 -9.39
C LYS A 29 -3.36 -9.21 -7.91
N ARG A 30 -2.14 -9.15 -7.35
CA ARG A 30 -1.89 -8.75 -5.95
C ARG A 30 -2.35 -7.31 -5.70
N CYS A 31 -2.23 -6.43 -6.68
CA CYS A 31 -2.59 -5.01 -6.59
C CYS A 31 -4.10 -4.72 -6.69
N ILE A 32 -4.87 -5.61 -7.32
CA ILE A 32 -6.29 -5.39 -7.66
C ILE A 32 -7.14 -5.16 -6.40
N GLN A 33 -6.78 -5.78 -5.27
CA GLN A 33 -7.50 -5.65 -4.00
C GLN A 33 -7.04 -4.45 -3.14
N GLY A 34 -6.22 -3.55 -3.68
CA GLY A 34 -5.64 -2.45 -2.90
C GLY A 34 -4.54 -2.89 -1.92
N ARG A 35 -3.96 -4.08 -2.15
CA ARG A 35 -2.74 -4.50 -1.48
C ARG A 35 -1.56 -3.81 -2.17
N THR A 36 -0.62 -3.28 -1.41
CA THR A 36 0.55 -2.59 -1.96
C THR A 36 1.51 -3.60 -2.57
N GLN A 37 2.19 -3.25 -3.68
CA GLN A 37 3.29 -4.07 -4.20
C GLN A 37 4.54 -3.99 -3.35
N ASN A 38 4.62 -3.00 -2.45
CA ASN A 38 5.78 -2.76 -1.62
C ASN A 38 5.48 -3.16 -0.16
N PRO A 39 5.99 -4.32 0.31
CA PRO A 39 5.96 -4.74 1.71
C PRO A 39 6.48 -3.67 2.66
N ASN A 40 7.53 -2.96 2.27
CA ASN A 40 8.17 -1.95 3.10
C ASN A 40 7.26 -0.73 3.28
N GLU A 41 6.55 -0.31 2.23
CA GLU A 41 5.53 0.75 2.35
C GLU A 41 4.40 0.34 3.30
N SER A 42 3.94 -0.91 3.22
CA SER A 42 2.88 -1.40 4.11
C SER A 42 3.32 -1.51 5.57
N LEU A 43 4.55 -1.96 5.84
CA LEU A 43 5.10 -2.04 7.19
C LEU A 43 5.33 -0.64 7.77
N HIS A 44 5.96 0.25 7.00
CA HIS A 44 6.17 1.63 7.41
C HIS A 44 4.84 2.31 7.72
N GLN A 45 3.85 2.21 6.83
CA GLN A 45 2.52 2.76 7.07
C GLN A 45 1.92 2.25 8.39
N ARG A 46 2.12 0.96 8.72
CA ARG A 46 1.66 0.37 9.98
C ARG A 46 2.39 0.94 11.20
N ILE A 47 3.72 1.03 11.16
CA ILE A 47 4.53 1.65 12.23
C ILE A 47 4.02 3.06 12.52
N TRP A 48 3.80 3.86 11.48
CA TRP A 48 3.38 5.26 11.64
C TRP A 48 1.91 5.41 12.05
N SER A 49 1.08 4.40 11.81
CA SER A 49 -0.28 4.33 12.35
C SER A 49 -0.30 4.16 13.87
N TYR A 50 0.69 3.48 14.44
CA TYR A 50 0.87 3.34 15.89
C TYR A 50 1.64 4.52 16.49
N CYS A 51 2.61 5.03 15.77
CA CYS A 51 3.51 6.08 16.22
C CYS A 51 3.50 7.22 15.22
N ASN A 52 2.62 8.21 15.37
CA ASN A 52 2.53 9.32 14.42
C ASN A 52 3.87 10.07 14.30
N LYS A 53 4.41 10.15 13.07
CA LYS A 53 5.66 10.87 12.74
C LYS A 53 5.65 12.34 13.11
N ALA A 54 4.47 12.99 13.07
CA ALA A 54 4.33 14.41 13.32
C ALA A 54 4.50 14.78 14.80
N LEU A 55 4.50 13.78 15.69
CA LEU A 55 4.59 13.97 17.12
C LEU A 55 5.95 13.50 17.63
N TYR A 56 6.50 14.22 18.61
CA TYR A 56 7.67 13.75 19.35
C TYR A 56 7.31 12.47 20.12
N LYS A 57 8.21 11.48 20.04
CA LYS A 57 8.07 10.17 20.66
C LYS A 57 9.41 9.72 21.23
N ASN A 58 9.35 9.13 22.42
CA ASN A 58 10.54 8.57 23.05
C ASN A 58 10.99 7.30 22.32
N LYS A 59 12.29 6.97 22.36
CA LYS A 59 12.86 5.78 21.73
C LYS A 59 12.05 4.51 22.03
N TRP A 60 11.70 4.29 23.29
CA TRP A 60 10.94 3.11 23.71
C TRP A 60 9.55 3.02 23.06
N GLN A 61 8.89 4.15 22.78
CA GLN A 61 7.58 4.18 22.12
C GLN A 61 7.69 3.78 20.66
N VAL A 62 8.76 4.24 19.99
CA VAL A 62 9.06 3.87 18.61
C VAL A 62 9.42 2.39 18.54
N ASP A 63 10.29 1.90 19.43
CA ASP A 63 10.70 0.49 19.48
C ASP A 63 9.50 -0.45 19.74
N PHE A 64 8.56 -0.04 20.61
CA PHE A 64 7.31 -0.76 20.84
C PHE A 64 6.40 -0.75 19.60
N ALA A 65 6.19 0.41 18.98
CA ALA A 65 5.37 0.54 17.79
C ALA A 65 5.91 -0.29 16.61
N VAL A 66 7.23 -0.35 16.45
CA VAL A 66 7.89 -1.18 15.45
C VAL A 66 7.65 -2.66 15.74
N SER A 67 7.89 -3.11 16.97
CA SER A 67 7.67 -4.51 17.38
C SER A 67 6.21 -4.93 17.17
N HIS A 68 5.26 -4.06 17.55
CA HIS A 68 3.84 -4.29 17.37
C HIS A 68 3.45 -4.34 15.89
N ALA A 69 3.96 -3.41 15.06
CA ALA A 69 3.72 -3.41 13.62
C ALA A 69 4.27 -4.66 12.92
N ILE A 70 5.44 -5.15 13.33
CA ILE A 70 6.02 -6.39 12.80
C ILE A 70 5.14 -7.59 13.14
N ALA A 71 4.68 -7.70 14.40
CA ALA A 71 3.79 -8.78 14.82
C ALA A 71 2.46 -8.74 14.04
N ASP A 72 1.87 -7.55 13.91
CA ASP A 72 0.66 -7.31 13.14
C ASP A 72 0.80 -7.66 11.66
N TYR A 73 1.93 -7.29 11.05
CA TYR A 73 2.20 -7.52 9.64
C TYR A 73 2.39 -9.00 9.33
N ASN A 74 3.15 -9.70 10.17
CA ASN A 74 3.51 -11.10 9.93
C ASN A 74 2.41 -12.09 10.36
N VAL A 75 1.73 -11.84 11.47
CA VAL A 75 0.81 -12.80 12.10
C VAL A 75 -0.66 -12.35 11.96
N GLY A 76 -0.89 -11.10 11.58
CA GLY A 76 -2.21 -10.49 11.45
C GLY A 76 -2.74 -9.92 12.76
N TYR A 77 -3.56 -8.87 12.65
CA TYR A 77 -4.07 -8.07 13.76
C TYR A 77 -4.73 -8.89 14.89
N GLU A 78 -5.41 -9.99 14.56
CA GLU A 78 -6.09 -10.80 15.58
C GLU A 78 -5.11 -11.54 16.49
N ARG A 79 -4.05 -12.11 15.93
CA ARG A 79 -3.06 -12.89 16.68
C ARG A 79 -2.03 -12.02 17.38
N SER A 80 -1.81 -10.81 16.88
CA SER A 80 -0.90 -9.83 17.46
C SER A 80 -1.56 -8.89 18.47
N CYS A 81 -2.90 -8.85 18.55
CA CYS A 81 -3.64 -8.05 19.51
C CYS A 81 -3.32 -8.47 20.95
N LEU A 82 -2.78 -7.53 21.74
CA LEU A 82 -2.43 -7.79 23.14
C LEU A 82 -3.63 -8.16 23.99
N ASP A 83 -4.78 -7.51 23.80
CA ASP A 83 -5.99 -7.77 24.58
C ASP A 83 -6.40 -9.25 24.48
N ILE A 84 -6.38 -9.79 23.25
CA ILE A 84 -6.69 -11.20 22.98
C ILE A 84 -5.66 -12.12 23.63
N ARG A 85 -4.36 -11.80 23.53
CA ARG A 85 -3.27 -12.57 24.16
C ARG A 85 -3.30 -12.55 25.69
N LEU A 86 -3.83 -11.49 26.27
CA LEU A 86 -3.99 -11.32 27.71
C LEU A 86 -5.32 -11.89 28.22
N GLY A 87 -6.14 -12.48 27.35
CA GLY A 87 -7.42 -13.09 27.70
C GLY A 87 -8.58 -12.10 27.82
N TYR A 88 -8.37 -10.82 27.49
CA TYR A 88 -9.45 -9.86 27.34
C TYR A 88 -10.18 -10.15 26.02
N GLY A 89 -11.37 -10.76 26.12
CA GLY A 89 -12.23 -11.01 24.97
C GLY A 89 -12.56 -9.72 24.22
N ARG A 90 -12.79 -9.83 22.90
CA ARG A 90 -13.19 -8.66 22.10
C ARG A 90 -14.50 -8.08 22.62
N SER A 91 -14.57 -6.76 22.70
CA SER A 91 -15.88 -6.10 22.70
C SER A 91 -16.60 -6.42 21.39
N SER A 92 -17.91 -6.71 21.47
CA SER A 92 -18.72 -7.03 20.29
C SER A 92 -18.68 -5.91 19.24
N LEU A 93 -18.44 -4.67 19.66
CA LEU A 93 -18.28 -3.50 18.81
C LEU A 93 -16.99 -3.55 17.98
N ASN A 94 -15.86 -3.90 18.59
CA ASN A 94 -14.57 -3.98 17.90
C ASN A 94 -14.59 -5.11 16.86
N GLN A 95 -15.17 -6.26 17.19
CA GLN A 95 -15.31 -7.37 16.24
C GLN A 95 -16.17 -6.98 15.03
N LYS A 96 -17.34 -6.37 15.26
CA LYS A 96 -18.22 -5.89 14.18
C LYS A 96 -17.52 -4.85 13.28
N ARG A 97 -16.75 -3.94 13.87
CA ARG A 97 -15.98 -2.93 13.12
C ARG A 97 -14.90 -3.57 12.24
N LEU A 98 -14.15 -4.54 12.78
CA LEU A 98 -13.12 -5.26 12.03
C LEU A 98 -13.73 -6.05 10.87
N MET A 99 -14.82 -6.79 11.11
CA MET A 99 -15.53 -7.52 10.05
C MET A 99 -16.09 -6.57 8.98
N ALA A 100 -16.58 -5.39 9.36
CA ALA A 100 -17.05 -4.39 8.41
C ALA A 100 -15.90 -3.80 7.57
N MET A 101 -14.71 -3.60 8.16
CA MET A 101 -13.51 -3.17 7.45
C MET A 101 -13.01 -4.23 6.47
N ASP A 102 -12.95 -5.49 6.89
CA ASP A 102 -12.54 -6.61 6.03
C ASP A 102 -13.52 -6.79 4.86
N LYS A 103 -14.84 -6.74 5.14
CA LYS A 103 -15.87 -6.73 4.10
C LYS A 103 -15.73 -5.55 3.12
N LYS A 104 -15.28 -4.38 3.58
CA LYS A 104 -14.98 -3.24 2.69
C LYS A 104 -13.73 -3.47 1.84
N MET A 105 -12.73 -4.17 2.37
CA MET A 105 -11.49 -4.48 1.65
C MET A 105 -11.71 -5.58 0.59
N GLN A 106 -12.56 -6.57 0.88
CA GLN A 106 -12.93 -7.64 -0.05
C GLN A 106 -13.93 -7.21 -1.13
N ARG A 107 -14.49 -5.99 -1.02
CA ARG A 107 -15.39 -5.46 -2.05
C ARG A 107 -14.60 -5.25 -3.34
N PRO A 108 -15.04 -5.83 -4.47
CA PRO A 108 -14.49 -5.43 -5.76
C PRO A 108 -14.71 -3.92 -5.90
N LYS A 109 -13.66 -3.17 -6.25
CA LYS A 109 -13.80 -1.74 -6.56
C LYS A 109 -14.94 -1.61 -7.56
N ALA A 110 -15.99 -0.86 -7.21
CA ALA A 110 -17.12 -0.63 -8.11
C ALA A 110 -16.55 -0.20 -9.46
N ARG A 111 -16.98 -0.84 -10.56
CA ARG A 111 -16.65 -0.36 -11.91
C ARG A 111 -16.97 1.13 -11.90
N ARG A 112 -15.98 2.00 -12.14
CA ARG A 112 -16.26 3.40 -12.43
C ARG A 112 -17.36 3.37 -13.49
N SER A 113 -18.56 3.84 -13.14
CA SER A 113 -19.57 4.17 -14.14
C SER A 113 -18.83 4.96 -15.21
N LYS A 114 -18.99 4.59 -16.49
CA LYS A 114 -18.42 5.33 -17.62
C LYS A 114 -18.96 6.75 -17.53
N LYS A 115 -18.29 7.61 -16.76
CA LYS A 115 -18.55 9.05 -16.73
C LYS A 115 -18.26 9.48 -18.17
N ARG A 116 -19.30 9.99 -18.84
CA ARG A 116 -19.34 10.43 -20.24
C ARG A 116 -17.96 10.94 -20.66
N LYS A 117 -17.45 10.49 -21.81
CA LYS A 117 -16.29 11.09 -22.47
C LYS A 117 -16.50 12.60 -22.49
N SER A 118 -15.85 13.33 -21.58
CA SER A 118 -15.61 14.74 -21.80
C SER A 118 -14.61 14.82 -22.93
N VAL A 119 -14.92 15.65 -23.91
CA VAL A 119 -14.16 15.94 -25.12
C VAL A 119 -12.66 15.93 -24.82
N VAL A 120 -11.93 15.20 -25.65
CA VAL A 120 -10.47 15.14 -25.62
C VAL A 120 -9.96 16.54 -25.87
N ASP A 121 -9.32 17.16 -24.89
CA ASP A 121 -8.49 18.33 -25.12
C ASP A 121 -7.13 17.82 -25.61
N THR A 122 -6.97 17.75 -26.93
CA THR A 122 -5.70 17.44 -27.61
C THR A 122 -4.80 18.68 -27.59
N SER A 123 -4.35 19.11 -26.42
CA SER A 123 -3.41 20.23 -26.31
C SER A 123 -2.35 20.05 -25.21
N TYR A 124 -1.97 18.80 -24.90
CA TYR A 124 -0.75 18.56 -24.13
C TYR A 124 0.46 18.46 -25.07
N GLU A 125 1.12 19.60 -25.31
CA GLU A 125 2.46 19.63 -25.89
C GLU A 125 3.51 19.46 -24.80
N ALA A 126 4.06 18.25 -24.69
CA ALA A 126 5.25 18.01 -23.90
C ALA A 126 6.49 18.56 -24.63
N GLY A 127 6.95 19.75 -24.22
CA GLY A 127 8.29 20.26 -24.53
C GLY A 127 8.40 21.15 -25.77
N GLY A 128 8.08 22.43 -25.60
CA GLY A 128 8.45 23.49 -26.54
C GLY A 128 9.83 24.09 -26.22
N HIS A 129 10.75 23.96 -27.19
CA HIS A 129 12.04 24.65 -27.46
C HIS A 129 13.19 24.61 -26.42
#